data_AF-A0A497AGE0-F1
#
_entry.id   AF-A0A497AGE0-F1
#
_cell.length_a   1.000
_cell.length_b   1.000
_cell.length_c   1.000
_cell.angle_alpha   90.00
_cell.angle_beta   90.00
_cell.angle_gamma   90.00
#
_symmetry.space_group_name_H-M   'P 1'
#
loop_
_entity.id
_entity.type
_entity.pdbx_description
1 polymer ?
#
loop_
_entity_poly.entity_id
_entity_poly.type
_entity_poly.pdbx_seq_one_letter_code
_entity_poly.pdbx_strand_id
1 'polypeptide(L)'
;MKRRWKLIALIGLLALLGGVSALQRRVAYSSPSGEPTVVSIVQATGWPVSDAEVETLVRQAVALAGGLENVIEPGDTVVIKPNLAVDVGSERGITTGPRVTRAIVRLALEAGAGQVIIAEGSAPRTGGCEERRPTPKCFRECGYDADRDMVDDVTRVPLIDLNDAGGLDQHAPHLVREIHLQNGLIWSSYWLPKTILEADVLISVPVLKNHTHTGVTLALENQFGIAPLDIYHTPGDYCWKGALSHDPDDLGRHIVDLNLARPPDFVVLDSLRGVIDGQFGHTITDPPMALILAGSDPVAVDTVGALVMGYDPATIPHLNWAEGAGLGAADVSLITVRGLRVGQVRRDFPVPYGDVQAQRADAIAPAVAIETPGTGSVVTGEAIVWATASDDDAVSKVEFYADDELQAVVTAPPYQATLDLSAHRGQSVVLHAVAYDLALNDAEDSRAVEVIEAPAQGAASIQTATISIPTYPYAAFLHDGTDPDYNITYRYLDWDAYEDSNPTPSLQDYTVLVLENSYLRVTLLPELGGRIYQMVFKPTGHNELYQNSVIKPTHWGPLDSDKNWWLAAG
;
A
#
# COMPACT_ATOMS: atom_id res chain seq x y z
N MET A 1 49.01 13.63 20.58
CA MET A 1 48.75 12.95 19.29
C MET A 1 47.74 11.79 19.35
N LYS A 2 47.45 11.15 20.51
CA LYS A 2 46.56 9.97 20.60
C LYS A 2 45.04 10.22 20.78
N ARG A 3 44.57 11.47 20.92
CA ARG A 3 43.13 11.79 21.15
C ARG A 3 42.33 12.19 19.91
N ARG A 4 42.97 12.42 18.75
CA ARG A 4 42.28 12.89 17.53
C ARG A 4 41.90 11.78 16.54
N TRP A 5 42.54 10.60 16.62
CA TRP A 5 42.26 9.49 15.71
C TRP A 5 40.87 8.89 15.88
N LYS A 6 40.35 8.83 17.11
CA LYS A 6 38.98 8.33 17.35
C LYS A 6 37.91 9.24 16.74
N LEU A 7 38.15 10.56 16.72
CA LEU A 7 37.21 11.52 16.13
C LEU A 7 37.25 11.49 14.59
N ILE A 8 38.43 11.34 14.00
CA ILE A 8 38.61 11.18 12.54
C ILE A 8 38.02 9.85 12.07
N ALA A 9 38.21 8.77 12.84
CA ALA A 9 37.59 7.48 12.56
C ALA A 9 36.06 7.54 12.68
N LEU A 10 35.51 8.27 13.66
CA LEU A 10 34.06 8.41 13.84
C LEU A 10 33.42 9.27 12.73
N ILE A 11 34.07 10.35 12.30
CA ILE A 11 33.62 11.19 11.18
C ILE A 11 33.73 10.42 9.85
N GLY A 12 34.80 9.64 9.67
CA GLY A 12 34.94 8.73 8.53
C GLY A 12 33.85 7.65 8.51
N LEU A 13 33.52 7.06 9.67
CA LEU A 13 32.43 6.09 9.78
C LEU A 13 31.06 6.70 9.53
N LEU A 14 30.80 7.94 9.99
CA LEU A 14 29.55 8.66 9.76
C LEU A 14 29.39 9.10 8.30
N ALA A 15 30.47 9.50 7.63
CA ALA A 15 30.46 9.79 6.19
C ALA A 15 30.31 8.52 5.33
N LEU A 16 30.88 7.39 5.78
CA LEU A 16 30.62 6.08 5.17
C LEU A 16 29.19 5.61 5.43
N LEU A 17 28.61 5.83 6.61
CA LEU A 17 27.22 5.48 6.91
C LEU A 17 26.22 6.34 6.13
N GLY A 18 26.43 7.66 6.03
CA GLY A 18 25.61 8.55 5.21
C GLY A 18 25.76 8.30 3.70
N GLY A 19 26.96 7.92 3.25
CA GLY A 19 27.20 7.48 1.87
C GLY A 19 26.58 6.12 1.55
N VAL A 20 26.52 5.21 2.54
CA VAL A 20 25.85 3.90 2.41
C VAL A 20 24.34 4.05 2.37
N SER A 21 23.73 5.04 3.03
CA SER A 21 22.28 5.33 2.89
C SER A 21 21.89 5.77 1.47
N ALA A 22 22.74 6.56 0.80
CA ALA A 22 22.54 6.97 -0.59
C ALA A 22 22.86 5.83 -1.59
N LEU A 23 23.76 4.91 -1.23
CA LEU A 23 24.10 3.74 -2.05
C LEU A 23 23.14 2.55 -1.85
N GLN A 24 22.50 2.42 -0.68
CA GLN A 24 21.47 1.42 -0.38
C GLN A 24 20.18 1.68 -1.16
N ARG A 25 19.89 2.92 -1.58
CA ARG A 25 18.86 3.19 -2.59
C ARG A 25 19.20 2.65 -4.00
N ARG A 26 20.43 2.18 -4.24
CA ARG A 26 20.89 1.76 -5.58
C ARG A 26 21.36 0.32 -5.70
N VAL A 27 21.41 -0.48 -4.63
CA VAL A 27 21.75 -1.91 -4.74
C VAL A 27 21.02 -2.72 -3.66
N ALA A 28 19.87 -3.27 -4.03
CA ALA A 28 19.26 -4.41 -3.37
C ALA A 28 18.43 -5.20 -4.40
N TYR A 29 19.10 -5.97 -5.27
CA TYR A 29 18.43 -6.96 -6.12
C TYR A 29 18.87 -8.35 -5.71
N SER A 30 18.22 -8.88 -4.68
CA SER A 30 18.02 -10.31 -4.44
C SER A 30 16.96 -10.52 -3.35
N SER A 31 15.87 -11.21 -3.74
CA SER A 31 14.65 -11.62 -3.00
C SER A 31 13.49 -10.60 -2.99
N PRO A 32 12.34 -10.89 -3.64
CA PRO A 32 11.15 -10.05 -3.53
C PRO A 32 10.41 -10.44 -2.25
N SER A 33 10.61 -9.64 -1.21
CA SER A 33 9.52 -9.31 -0.31
C SER A 33 9.43 -7.79 -0.39
N GLY A 34 8.45 -7.26 -1.12
CA GLY A 34 8.23 -5.82 -1.18
C GLY A 34 8.10 -5.26 0.25
N GLU A 35 8.50 -4.01 0.45
CA GLU A 35 8.13 -3.31 1.70
C GLU A 35 6.64 -2.97 1.65
N PRO A 36 5.92 -2.98 2.79
CA PRO A 36 4.54 -2.52 2.83
C PRO A 36 4.40 -1.13 2.22
N THR A 37 3.42 -0.96 1.36
CA THR A 37 3.21 0.27 0.58
C THR A 37 1.75 0.71 0.65
N VAL A 38 1.51 1.96 0.25
CA VAL A 38 0.20 2.59 0.31
C VAL A 38 -0.23 3.03 -1.07
N VAL A 39 -1.46 2.67 -1.44
CA VAL A 39 -2.16 3.24 -2.58
C VAL A 39 -3.42 3.91 -2.07
N SER A 40 -3.68 5.13 -2.52
CA SER A 40 -4.92 5.83 -2.20
C SER A 40 -5.91 5.74 -3.36
N ILE A 41 -7.21 5.75 -3.03
CA ILE A 41 -8.30 5.87 -3.99
C ILE A 41 -9.28 6.92 -3.46
N VAL A 42 -9.58 7.93 -4.27
CA VAL A 42 -10.61 8.93 -3.97
C VAL A 42 -11.52 9.12 -5.18
N GLN A 43 -12.78 9.49 -4.93
CA GLN A 43 -13.79 9.68 -5.97
C GLN A 43 -14.43 11.07 -5.87
N ALA A 44 -14.72 11.67 -7.02
CA ALA A 44 -15.52 12.88 -7.10
C ALA A 44 -16.96 12.63 -6.63
N THR A 45 -17.60 13.70 -6.15
CA THR A 45 -18.99 13.64 -5.67
C THR A 45 -20.03 13.68 -6.79
N GLY A 46 -19.62 14.07 -8.01
CA GLY A 46 -20.49 14.16 -9.17
C GLY A 46 -19.75 14.34 -10.49
N TRP A 47 -20.50 14.39 -11.58
CA TRP A 47 -19.97 14.61 -12.93
C TRP A 47 -20.78 15.69 -13.68
N PRO A 48 -20.14 16.61 -14.45
CA PRO A 48 -18.69 16.75 -14.64
C PRO A 48 -17.97 17.30 -13.41
N VAL A 49 -16.75 16.81 -13.17
CA VAL A 49 -15.90 17.27 -12.05
C VAL A 49 -15.36 18.67 -12.36
N SER A 50 -15.48 19.61 -11.44
CA SER A 50 -14.93 20.97 -11.60
C SER A 50 -13.40 20.99 -11.40
N ASP A 51 -12.71 22.03 -11.89
CA ASP A 51 -11.25 22.16 -11.70
C ASP A 51 -10.84 22.23 -10.21
N ALA A 52 -11.64 22.91 -9.39
CA ALA A 52 -11.40 23.01 -7.94
C ALA A 52 -11.60 21.66 -7.23
N GLU A 53 -12.59 20.88 -7.67
CA GLU A 53 -12.81 19.54 -7.13
C GLU A 53 -11.70 18.58 -7.59
N VAL A 54 -11.20 18.68 -8.84
CA VAL A 54 -10.03 17.89 -9.27
C VAL A 54 -8.79 18.21 -8.45
N GLU A 55 -8.50 19.49 -8.20
CA GLU A 55 -7.39 19.84 -7.32
C GLU A 55 -7.58 19.24 -5.91
N THR A 56 -8.80 19.29 -5.37
CA THR A 56 -9.13 18.70 -4.06
C THR A 56 -8.89 17.18 -4.05
N LEU A 57 -9.34 16.47 -5.09
CA LEU A 57 -9.14 15.02 -5.23
C LEU A 57 -7.66 14.66 -5.32
N VAL A 58 -6.88 15.37 -6.15
CA VAL A 58 -5.44 15.13 -6.27
C VAL A 58 -4.73 15.36 -4.93
N ARG A 59 -5.05 16.46 -4.23
CA ARG A 59 -4.49 16.75 -2.90
C ARG A 59 -4.83 15.66 -1.89
N GLN A 60 -6.08 15.20 -1.86
CA GLN A 60 -6.53 14.16 -0.95
C GLN A 60 -5.86 12.82 -1.24
N ALA A 61 -5.80 12.40 -2.51
CA ALA A 61 -5.12 11.16 -2.92
C ALA A 61 -3.63 11.19 -2.53
N VAL A 62 -2.93 12.27 -2.90
CA VAL A 62 -1.51 12.46 -2.56
C VAL A 62 -1.29 12.40 -1.05
N ALA A 63 -2.11 13.09 -0.25
CA ALA A 63 -1.98 13.10 1.20
C ALA A 63 -2.21 11.70 1.82
N LEU A 64 -3.24 10.99 1.37
CA LEU A 64 -3.52 9.62 1.83
C LEU A 64 -2.39 8.64 1.47
N ALA A 65 -1.77 8.84 0.31
CA ALA A 65 -0.62 8.09 -0.19
C ALA A 65 0.73 8.48 0.43
N GLY A 66 0.73 9.39 1.43
CA GLY A 66 1.93 9.75 2.19
C GLY A 66 2.48 11.15 1.91
N GLY A 67 1.90 11.92 1.00
CA GLY A 67 2.29 13.31 0.74
C GLY A 67 3.55 13.45 -0.12
N LEU A 68 3.63 14.54 -0.90
CA LEU A 68 4.83 14.82 -1.72
C LEU A 68 5.99 15.37 -0.89
N GLU A 69 5.74 15.90 0.30
CA GLU A 69 6.76 16.37 1.25
C GLU A 69 7.70 15.26 1.75
N ASN A 70 7.32 13.99 1.59
CA ASN A 70 8.15 12.84 1.91
C ASN A 70 8.96 12.34 0.69
N VAL A 71 8.73 12.90 -0.49
CA VAL A 71 9.39 12.53 -1.75
C VAL A 71 10.24 13.68 -2.29
N ILE A 72 9.81 14.93 -2.11
CA ILE A 72 10.46 16.15 -2.61
C ILE A 72 11.21 16.83 -1.48
N GLU A 73 12.51 17.05 -1.67
CA GLU A 73 13.33 17.89 -0.80
C GLU A 73 13.35 19.35 -1.30
N PRO A 74 13.48 20.36 -0.40
CA PRO A 74 13.57 21.75 -0.81
C PRO A 74 14.73 22.01 -1.79
N GLY A 75 14.41 22.52 -2.97
CA GLY A 75 15.36 22.80 -4.04
C GLY A 75 15.43 21.75 -5.15
N ASP A 76 14.72 20.62 -5.01
CA ASP A 76 14.70 19.55 -6.01
C ASP A 76 14.17 20.02 -7.37
N THR A 77 14.69 19.39 -8.42
CA THR A 77 14.12 19.45 -9.76
C THR A 77 13.12 18.32 -9.93
N VAL A 78 11.84 18.69 -10.04
CA VAL A 78 10.72 17.75 -10.17
C VAL A 78 10.25 17.72 -11.62
N VAL A 79 10.22 16.53 -12.21
CA VAL A 79 9.64 16.30 -13.55
C VAL A 79 8.31 15.59 -13.41
N ILE A 80 7.27 16.16 -14.01
CA ILE A 80 5.93 15.57 -14.06
C ILE A 80 5.69 15.06 -15.48
N LYS A 81 5.37 13.77 -15.60
CA LYS A 81 5.22 13.07 -16.87
C LYS A 81 3.77 12.62 -17.11
N PRO A 82 2.93 13.42 -17.79
CA PRO A 82 1.55 13.06 -18.13
C PRO A 82 1.48 12.03 -19.25
N ASN A 83 0.47 11.16 -19.28
CA ASN A 83 0.20 10.31 -20.44
C ASN A 83 -0.51 11.12 -21.54
N LEU A 84 0.24 11.79 -22.41
CA LEU A 84 -0.36 12.39 -23.60
C LEU A 84 -0.52 11.37 -24.72
N ALA A 85 0.47 10.51 -24.95
CA ALA A 85 0.51 9.47 -26.00
C ALA A 85 0.30 9.96 -27.45
N VAL A 86 -0.78 10.69 -27.73
CA VAL A 86 -1.19 11.24 -29.01
C VAL A 86 -1.87 12.60 -28.87
N ASP A 87 -2.01 13.33 -29.98
CA ASP A 87 -2.55 14.69 -30.07
C ASP A 87 -4.09 14.74 -30.01
N VAL A 88 -4.68 14.28 -28.90
CA VAL A 88 -6.13 14.36 -28.63
C VAL A 88 -6.42 14.83 -27.21
N GLY A 89 -7.49 15.63 -27.05
CA GLY A 89 -7.87 16.17 -25.76
C GLY A 89 -8.31 15.12 -24.73
N SER A 90 -8.11 15.45 -23.46
CA SER A 90 -8.38 14.55 -22.33
C SER A 90 -9.85 14.14 -22.19
N GLU A 91 -10.78 14.89 -22.77
CA GLU A 91 -12.21 14.54 -22.82
C GLU A 91 -12.45 13.19 -23.50
N ARG A 92 -11.49 12.73 -24.32
CA ARG A 92 -11.50 11.43 -24.99
C ARG A 92 -11.06 10.27 -24.10
N GLY A 93 -10.59 10.52 -22.87
CA GLY A 93 -10.13 9.48 -21.93
C GLY A 93 -8.86 8.75 -22.37
N ILE A 94 -8.15 9.28 -23.39
CA ILE A 94 -6.88 8.73 -23.88
C ILE A 94 -5.71 9.42 -23.17
N THR A 95 -5.84 10.71 -22.88
CA THR A 95 -4.74 11.58 -22.45
C THR A 95 -5.02 12.19 -21.08
N THR A 96 -3.97 12.45 -20.31
CA THR A 96 -4.04 13.02 -18.97
C THR A 96 -4.56 14.46 -19.02
N GLY A 97 -5.59 14.74 -18.22
CA GLY A 97 -6.16 16.08 -18.13
C GLY A 97 -5.17 17.09 -17.55
N PRO A 98 -4.98 18.28 -18.17
CA PRO A 98 -4.04 19.29 -17.68
C PRO A 98 -4.36 19.76 -16.26
N ARG A 99 -5.64 19.72 -15.85
CA ARG A 99 -6.07 20.03 -14.49
C ARG A 99 -5.46 19.11 -13.42
N VAL A 100 -5.24 17.83 -13.72
CA VAL A 100 -4.59 16.87 -12.80
C VAL A 100 -3.11 17.22 -12.70
N THR A 101 -2.43 17.33 -13.84
CA THR A 101 -1.00 17.70 -13.92
C THR A 101 -0.72 19.03 -13.20
N ARG A 102 -1.56 20.05 -13.40
CA ARG A 102 -1.40 21.37 -12.77
C ARG A 102 -1.61 21.34 -11.25
N ALA A 103 -2.50 20.48 -10.74
CA ALA A 103 -2.64 20.29 -9.31
C ALA A 103 -1.36 19.69 -8.68
N ILE A 104 -0.72 18.75 -9.39
CA ILE A 104 0.56 18.15 -8.98
C ILE A 104 1.69 19.19 -9.03
N VAL A 105 1.74 20.04 -10.06
CA VAL A 105 2.70 21.17 -10.12
C VAL A 105 2.60 22.04 -8.87
N ARG A 106 1.38 22.42 -8.46
CA ARG A 106 1.16 23.24 -7.25
C ARG A 106 1.65 22.53 -6.00
N LEU A 107 1.29 21.26 -5.83
CA LEU A 107 1.74 20.43 -4.71
C LEU A 107 3.26 20.28 -4.65
N ALA A 108 3.92 20.10 -5.79
CA ALA A 108 5.38 20.01 -5.85
C ALA A 108 6.06 21.32 -5.43
N LEU A 109 5.54 22.47 -5.89
CA LEU A 109 6.03 23.79 -5.49
C LEU A 109 5.79 24.05 -3.98
N GLU A 110 4.63 23.65 -3.46
CA GLU A 110 4.30 23.75 -2.03
C GLU A 110 5.19 22.86 -1.16
N ALA A 111 5.58 21.69 -1.65
CA ALA A 111 6.55 20.80 -1.00
C ALA A 111 7.99 21.34 -1.01
N GLY A 112 8.27 22.39 -1.80
CA GLY A 112 9.55 23.09 -1.82
C GLY A 112 10.41 22.82 -3.05
N ALA A 113 9.87 22.23 -4.12
CA ALA A 113 10.60 22.04 -5.38
C ALA A 113 11.23 23.36 -5.86
N GLY A 114 12.52 23.31 -6.18
CA GLY A 114 13.25 24.47 -6.72
C GLY A 114 12.92 24.72 -8.18
N GLN A 115 12.59 23.65 -8.92
CA GLN A 115 12.14 23.69 -10.29
C GLN A 115 11.10 22.59 -10.53
N VAL A 116 10.05 22.92 -11.28
CA VAL A 116 9.07 21.94 -11.77
C VAL A 116 9.02 22.02 -13.29
N ILE A 117 8.99 20.87 -13.95
CA ILE A 117 8.96 20.73 -15.42
C ILE A 117 7.88 19.73 -15.78
N ILE A 118 7.12 19.98 -16.85
CA ILE A 118 6.26 18.97 -17.46
C ILE A 118 6.98 18.43 -18.70
N ALA A 119 7.17 17.12 -18.79
CA ALA A 119 7.91 16.52 -19.89
C ALA A 119 7.20 15.29 -20.47
N GLU A 120 7.14 15.20 -21.79
CA GLU A 120 6.47 14.08 -22.47
C GLU A 120 7.12 13.71 -23.80
N GLY A 121 6.94 12.47 -24.27
CA GLY A 121 7.42 11.98 -25.56
C GLY A 121 6.31 11.23 -26.30
N SER A 122 5.47 12.00 -27.00
CA SER A 122 4.24 11.52 -27.66
C SER A 122 4.45 11.05 -29.11
N ALA A 123 3.40 10.51 -29.72
CA ALA A 123 3.31 10.18 -31.14
C ALA A 123 2.23 11.06 -31.83
N PRO A 124 2.33 11.34 -33.14
CA PRO A 124 1.25 12.03 -33.85
C PRO A 124 0.15 11.03 -34.22
N ARG A 125 -1.11 11.32 -33.88
CA ARG A 125 -2.30 10.61 -34.39
C ARG A 125 -2.94 11.37 -35.54
N THR A 126 -3.02 12.70 -35.44
CA THR A 126 -3.52 13.55 -36.54
C THR A 126 -2.34 14.20 -37.28
N GLY A 127 -2.46 14.41 -38.60
CA GLY A 127 -1.40 15.07 -39.39
C GLY A 127 -0.33 14.15 -39.98
N GLY A 128 -0.27 12.87 -39.59
CA GLY A 128 0.62 11.86 -40.18
C GLY A 128 2.09 11.95 -39.73
N CYS A 129 2.91 11.03 -40.24
CA CYS A 129 4.29 10.79 -39.77
C CYS A 129 5.35 11.79 -40.29
N GLU A 130 4.91 12.88 -40.90
CA GLU A 130 5.80 13.94 -41.40
C GLU A 130 6.23 14.90 -40.27
N GLU A 131 5.50 14.92 -39.15
CA GLU A 131 5.79 15.74 -37.97
C GLU A 131 6.87 15.10 -37.10
N ARG A 132 8.10 15.62 -37.21
CA ARG A 132 9.27 15.14 -36.45
C ARG A 132 9.23 15.44 -34.95
N ARG A 133 8.37 16.34 -34.51
CA ARG A 133 8.22 16.75 -33.10
C ARG A 133 6.74 16.76 -32.74
N PRO A 134 6.14 15.58 -32.54
CA PRO A 134 4.72 15.48 -32.25
C PRO A 134 4.34 16.01 -30.87
N THR A 135 5.27 16.05 -29.91
CA THR A 135 4.96 16.42 -28.52
C THR A 135 4.52 17.89 -28.36
N PRO A 136 5.17 18.91 -28.95
CA PRO A 136 4.66 20.28 -28.95
C PRO A 136 3.21 20.41 -29.43
N LYS A 137 2.85 19.63 -30.45
CA LYS A 137 1.46 19.55 -30.91
C LYS A 137 0.58 18.88 -29.85
N CYS A 138 1.00 17.77 -29.25
CA CYS A 138 0.24 17.11 -28.19
C CYS A 138 0.00 18.05 -27.00
N PHE A 139 1.00 18.81 -26.55
CA PHE A 139 0.81 19.81 -25.49
C PHE A 139 -0.28 20.83 -25.86
N ARG A 140 -0.28 21.33 -27.09
CA ARG A 140 -1.32 22.25 -27.56
C ARG A 140 -2.70 21.61 -27.61
N GLU A 141 -2.85 20.46 -28.30
CA GLU A 141 -4.16 19.82 -28.49
C GLU A 141 -4.73 19.24 -27.18
N CYS A 142 -3.87 18.91 -26.21
CA CYS A 142 -4.28 18.47 -24.87
C CYS A 142 -4.53 19.63 -23.89
N GLY A 143 -4.36 20.89 -24.31
CA GLY A 143 -4.71 22.08 -23.52
C GLY A 143 -3.66 22.53 -22.51
N TYR A 144 -2.38 22.21 -22.75
CA TYR A 144 -1.25 22.68 -21.95
C TYR A 144 -0.64 23.97 -22.51
N ASP A 145 -0.57 24.12 -23.83
CA ASP A 145 0.20 25.17 -24.52
C ASP A 145 -0.57 25.75 -25.72
N ALA A 146 -1.56 26.61 -25.46
CA ALA A 146 -2.38 27.21 -26.50
C ALA A 146 -1.60 28.23 -27.35
N ASP A 147 -0.65 28.96 -26.75
CA ASP A 147 0.10 30.03 -27.40
C ASP A 147 1.41 29.56 -28.09
N ARG A 148 1.80 28.30 -27.88
CA ARG A 148 2.93 27.59 -28.52
C ARG A 148 4.30 28.08 -28.07
N ASP A 149 4.39 28.57 -26.84
CA ASP A 149 5.65 29.03 -26.24
C ASP A 149 6.41 27.91 -25.50
N MET A 150 5.87 26.69 -25.46
CA MET A 150 6.39 25.54 -24.69
C MET A 150 6.45 25.82 -23.18
N VAL A 151 5.49 26.58 -22.67
CA VAL A 151 5.28 26.83 -21.24
C VAL A 151 3.81 26.53 -20.94
N ASP A 152 3.53 25.85 -19.82
CA ASP A 152 2.13 25.60 -19.46
C ASP A 152 1.37 26.92 -19.25
N ASP A 153 0.23 27.07 -19.92
CA ASP A 153 -0.57 28.30 -19.96
C ASP A 153 -0.96 28.81 -18.56
N VAL A 154 -1.12 27.92 -17.57
CA VAL A 154 -1.66 28.24 -16.24
C VAL A 154 -0.56 28.31 -15.19
N THR A 155 0.28 27.29 -15.09
CA THR A 155 1.30 27.17 -14.06
C THR A 155 2.61 27.85 -14.44
N ARG A 156 2.78 28.19 -15.72
CA ARG A 156 3.97 28.83 -16.29
C ARG A 156 5.26 28.01 -16.13
N VAL A 157 5.14 26.70 -15.89
CA VAL A 157 6.30 25.79 -15.87
C VAL A 157 6.71 25.37 -17.28
N PRO A 158 8.00 25.09 -17.53
CA PRO A 158 8.46 24.65 -18.84
C PRO A 158 7.83 23.33 -19.28
N LEU A 159 7.55 23.23 -20.57
CA LEU A 159 7.17 22.00 -21.25
C LEU A 159 8.38 21.47 -22.04
N ILE A 160 8.69 20.19 -21.90
CA ILE A 160 9.84 19.55 -22.56
C ILE A 160 9.39 18.40 -23.46
N ASP A 161 9.87 18.42 -24.70
CA ASP A 161 9.73 17.31 -25.65
C ASP A 161 10.84 16.27 -25.41
N LEU A 162 10.47 15.12 -24.85
CA LEU A 162 11.36 13.99 -24.61
C LEU A 162 11.75 13.25 -25.88
N ASN A 163 11.11 13.54 -27.02
CA ASN A 163 11.50 12.95 -28.29
C ASN A 163 12.73 13.61 -28.92
N ASP A 164 13.12 14.81 -28.47
CA ASP A 164 14.26 15.55 -29.03
C ASP A 164 15.59 14.97 -28.51
N ALA A 165 16.30 14.26 -29.39
CA ALA A 165 17.65 13.76 -29.12
C ALA A 165 18.75 14.62 -29.79
N GLY A 166 18.38 15.80 -30.29
CA GLY A 166 19.23 16.67 -31.11
C GLY A 166 19.06 16.42 -32.60
N GLY A 167 18.00 15.71 -32.99
CA GLY A 167 17.69 15.32 -34.35
C GLY A 167 17.65 13.80 -34.54
N LEU A 168 17.13 13.40 -35.70
CA LEU A 168 16.91 12.01 -36.08
C LEU A 168 18.23 11.22 -36.04
N ASP A 169 18.20 10.09 -35.38
CA ASP A 169 19.34 9.20 -35.12
C ASP A 169 20.53 9.92 -34.45
N GLN A 170 20.31 11.09 -33.83
CA GLN A 170 21.34 11.82 -33.11
C GLN A 170 21.30 11.49 -31.61
N HIS A 171 22.46 11.59 -30.99
CA HIS A 171 22.63 11.45 -29.54
C HIS A 171 23.31 12.69 -28.97
N ALA A 172 22.64 13.84 -29.04
CA ALA A 172 23.20 15.09 -28.56
C ALA A 172 23.48 15.00 -27.04
N PRO A 173 24.74 15.17 -26.59
CA PRO A 173 25.15 14.83 -25.22
C PRO A 173 24.56 15.75 -24.13
N HIS A 174 23.96 16.87 -24.53
CA HIS A 174 23.25 17.77 -23.62
C HIS A 174 21.76 17.43 -23.48
N LEU A 175 21.21 16.55 -24.34
CA LEU A 175 19.80 16.14 -24.32
C LEU A 175 19.61 14.70 -23.87
N VAL A 176 20.47 13.77 -24.32
CA VAL A 176 20.33 12.34 -24.02
C VAL A 176 21.62 11.75 -23.47
N ARG A 177 21.47 10.64 -22.73
CA ARG A 177 22.57 9.83 -22.20
C ARG A 177 22.23 8.35 -22.33
N GLU A 178 23.20 7.55 -22.76
CA GLU A 178 23.08 6.10 -22.70
C GLU A 178 23.19 5.62 -21.26
N ILE A 179 22.29 4.74 -20.87
CA ILE A 179 22.32 4.02 -19.61
C ILE A 179 22.45 2.52 -19.91
N HIS A 180 23.09 1.79 -18.99
CA HIS A 180 23.19 0.34 -19.07
C HIS A 180 22.36 -0.30 -17.97
N LEU A 181 21.52 -1.26 -18.35
CA LEU A 181 20.70 -2.04 -17.43
C LEU A 181 21.46 -3.31 -17.07
N GLN A 182 21.60 -3.59 -15.77
CA GLN A 182 22.24 -4.83 -15.32
C GLN A 182 21.36 -6.05 -15.60
N ASN A 183 20.04 -5.89 -15.44
CA ASN A 183 19.05 -6.96 -15.52
C ASN A 183 17.93 -6.62 -16.52
N GLY A 184 18.27 -5.99 -17.65
CA GLY A 184 17.29 -5.74 -18.70
C GLY A 184 16.74 -7.05 -19.27
N LEU A 185 15.44 -7.12 -19.43
CA LEU A 185 14.69 -8.29 -19.89
C LEU A 185 14.77 -8.46 -21.41
N ILE A 186 14.93 -7.37 -22.17
CA ILE A 186 15.06 -7.43 -23.62
C ILE A 186 16.33 -6.74 -24.11
N TRP A 187 16.67 -5.55 -23.61
CA TRP A 187 17.90 -4.84 -23.98
C TRP A 187 18.78 -4.52 -22.78
N SER A 188 20.07 -4.35 -23.04
CA SER A 188 21.07 -4.04 -22.00
C SER A 188 21.43 -2.55 -21.92
N SER A 189 20.97 -1.72 -22.87
CA SER A 189 21.16 -0.27 -22.81
C SER A 189 20.07 0.51 -23.53
N TYR A 190 19.86 1.74 -23.07
CA TYR A 190 18.90 2.70 -23.64
C TYR A 190 19.49 4.12 -23.64
N TRP A 191 19.26 4.88 -24.71
CA TRP A 191 19.51 6.31 -24.77
C TRP A 191 18.27 7.07 -24.31
N LEU A 192 18.35 7.71 -23.14
CA LEU A 192 17.21 8.40 -22.55
C LEU A 192 17.49 9.89 -22.32
N PRO A 193 16.43 10.72 -22.27
CA PRO A 193 16.54 12.14 -21.98
C PRO A 193 17.19 12.41 -20.63
N LYS A 194 18.17 13.31 -20.61
CA LYS A 194 18.79 13.81 -19.40
C LYS A 194 17.78 14.47 -18.47
N THR A 195 16.75 15.13 -19.02
CA THR A 195 15.64 15.69 -18.23
C THR A 195 15.01 14.64 -17.31
N ILE A 196 14.88 13.39 -17.75
CA ILE A 196 14.32 12.29 -16.95
C ILE A 196 15.38 11.68 -16.03
N LEU A 197 16.60 11.47 -16.56
CA LEU A 197 17.68 10.78 -15.84
C LEU A 197 18.36 11.63 -14.75
N GLU A 198 18.28 12.95 -14.85
CA GLU A 198 18.89 13.92 -13.95
C GLU A 198 17.85 14.61 -13.05
N ALA A 199 16.57 14.29 -13.18
CA ALA A 199 15.53 14.74 -12.27
C ALA A 199 15.72 14.12 -10.87
N ASP A 200 15.65 14.94 -9.84
CA ASP A 200 15.69 14.50 -8.44
C ASP A 200 14.41 13.70 -8.12
N VAL A 201 13.26 14.16 -8.63
CA VAL A 201 11.97 13.49 -8.48
C VAL A 201 11.25 13.39 -9.83
N LEU A 202 10.77 12.19 -10.18
CA LEU A 202 9.93 11.90 -11.34
C LEU A 202 8.53 11.47 -10.88
N ILE A 203 7.52 12.29 -11.22
CA ILE A 203 6.11 11.98 -10.94
C ILE A 203 5.42 11.55 -12.23
N SER A 204 4.94 10.31 -12.29
CA SER A 204 4.18 9.78 -13.44
C SER A 204 2.70 10.09 -13.28
N VAL A 205 2.03 10.57 -14.34
CA VAL A 205 0.59 10.90 -14.33
C VAL A 205 -0.15 10.13 -15.42
N PRO A 206 -0.29 8.80 -15.28
CA PRO A 206 -0.94 7.93 -16.26
C PRO A 206 -2.47 8.11 -16.31
N VAL A 207 -3.13 7.40 -17.24
CA VAL A 207 -4.60 7.33 -17.35
C VAL A 207 -5.06 5.89 -17.14
N LEU A 208 -6.17 5.68 -16.42
CA LEU A 208 -6.79 4.36 -16.23
C LEU A 208 -7.49 3.89 -17.51
N LYS A 209 -6.80 3.13 -18.36
CA LYS A 209 -7.33 2.65 -19.65
C LYS A 209 -6.74 1.32 -20.11
N ASN A 210 -7.52 0.62 -20.93
CA ASN A 210 -7.13 -0.62 -21.58
C ASN A 210 -6.03 -0.42 -22.64
N HIS A 211 -5.25 -1.47 -22.87
CA HIS A 211 -4.29 -1.58 -23.97
C HIS A 211 -4.46 -2.92 -24.70
N THR A 212 -4.35 -2.92 -26.04
CA THR A 212 -4.65 -4.10 -26.87
C THR A 212 -3.62 -5.23 -26.77
N HIS A 213 -2.42 -4.98 -26.23
CA HIS A 213 -1.34 -5.97 -26.14
C HIS A 213 -0.92 -6.27 -24.69
N THR A 214 -0.95 -5.27 -23.82
CA THR A 214 -0.45 -5.34 -22.43
C THR A 214 -1.60 -5.48 -21.43
N GLY A 215 -2.85 -5.46 -21.89
CA GLY A 215 -4.05 -5.48 -21.06
C GLY A 215 -4.42 -4.07 -20.58
N VAL A 216 -3.49 -3.42 -19.87
CA VAL A 216 -3.65 -2.10 -19.26
C VAL A 216 -2.47 -1.19 -19.61
N THR A 217 -2.67 0.13 -19.49
CA THR A 217 -1.59 1.13 -19.69
C THR A 217 -0.94 1.56 -18.37
N LEU A 218 -1.67 2.32 -17.56
CA LEU A 218 -1.29 2.70 -16.19
C LEU A 218 0.15 3.26 -16.09
N ALA A 219 0.78 3.17 -14.92
CA ALA A 219 2.02 3.87 -14.59
C ALA A 219 3.25 3.28 -15.27
N LEU A 220 3.37 1.95 -15.31
CA LEU A 220 4.53 1.29 -15.89
C LEU A 220 4.59 1.55 -17.40
N GLU A 221 3.50 1.37 -18.14
CA GLU A 221 3.49 1.64 -19.59
C GLU A 221 3.70 3.13 -19.90
N ASN A 222 3.30 4.05 -19.01
CA ASN A 222 3.52 5.47 -19.23
C ASN A 222 5.02 5.82 -19.40
N GLN A 223 5.93 5.02 -18.81
CA GLN A 223 7.38 5.18 -19.03
C GLN A 223 7.82 4.88 -20.47
N PHE A 224 7.02 4.19 -21.28
CA PHE A 224 7.30 4.01 -22.71
C PHE A 224 7.49 5.36 -23.43
N GLY A 225 6.84 6.41 -22.93
CA GLY A 225 7.00 7.78 -23.38
C GLY A 225 8.40 8.39 -23.21
N ILE A 226 9.27 7.87 -22.33
CA ILE A 226 10.62 8.45 -22.08
C ILE A 226 11.64 8.08 -23.17
N ALA A 227 11.38 7.04 -23.97
CA ALA A 227 12.26 6.63 -25.05
C ALA A 227 12.14 7.61 -26.24
N PRO A 228 13.17 8.37 -26.62
CA PRO A 228 13.02 9.42 -27.63
C PRO A 228 12.65 8.89 -29.01
N LEU A 229 11.63 9.47 -29.65
CA LEU A 229 11.24 9.09 -31.01
C LEU A 229 12.36 9.36 -32.03
N ASP A 230 13.20 10.39 -31.85
CA ASP A 230 14.37 10.63 -32.71
C ASP A 230 15.34 9.42 -32.76
N ILE A 231 15.32 8.52 -31.76
CA ILE A 231 16.21 7.36 -31.64
C ILE A 231 15.46 6.05 -31.91
N TYR A 232 14.23 5.94 -31.40
CA TYR A 232 13.49 4.67 -31.34
C TYR A 232 12.40 4.53 -32.40
N HIS A 233 12.45 5.32 -33.47
CA HIS A 233 11.51 5.22 -34.58
C HIS A 233 11.76 4.02 -35.48
N THR A 234 10.77 3.66 -36.30
CA THR A 234 10.98 2.71 -37.40
C THR A 234 11.74 3.41 -38.54
N PRO A 235 12.78 2.80 -39.15
CA PRO A 235 13.44 3.42 -40.29
C PRO A 235 12.46 3.79 -41.41
N GLY A 236 12.34 5.09 -41.71
CA GLY A 236 11.41 5.62 -42.72
C GLY A 236 9.99 5.90 -42.24
N ASP A 237 9.65 5.61 -40.98
CA ASP A 237 8.39 5.99 -40.33
C ASP A 237 8.67 6.59 -38.94
N TYR A 238 8.36 7.88 -38.82
CA TYR A 238 8.65 8.70 -37.64
C TYR A 238 7.43 8.93 -36.75
N CYS A 239 6.32 8.20 -36.95
CA CYS A 239 5.14 8.32 -36.09
C CYS A 239 5.33 7.59 -34.76
N TRP A 240 5.94 6.41 -34.81
CA TRP A 240 5.86 5.43 -33.72
C TRP A 240 7.23 5.00 -33.27
N LYS A 241 7.33 4.59 -32.01
CA LYS A 241 8.57 4.08 -31.41
C LYS A 241 8.83 2.63 -31.82
N GLY A 242 8.73 2.31 -33.11
CA GLY A 242 8.73 0.94 -33.62
C GLY A 242 10.08 0.22 -33.58
N ALA A 243 11.19 0.90 -33.23
CA ALA A 243 12.43 0.21 -32.87
C ALA A 243 12.29 -0.56 -31.55
N LEU A 244 11.38 -0.11 -30.67
CA LEU A 244 10.90 -0.89 -29.53
C LEU A 244 9.80 -1.82 -30.06
N SER A 245 10.03 -3.13 -30.01
CA SER A 245 9.07 -4.10 -30.52
C SER A 245 7.75 -3.97 -29.77
N HIS A 246 6.64 -3.84 -30.52
CA HIS A 246 5.28 -3.80 -29.98
C HIS A 246 4.59 -5.17 -30.07
N ASP A 247 5.36 -6.23 -30.35
CA ASP A 247 4.84 -7.59 -30.32
C ASP A 247 4.38 -7.96 -28.90
N PRO A 248 3.35 -8.80 -28.74
CA PRO A 248 2.79 -9.16 -27.43
C PRO A 248 3.82 -9.65 -26.40
N ASP A 249 4.86 -10.37 -26.85
CA ASP A 249 5.89 -10.95 -25.98
C ASP A 249 7.03 -9.97 -25.62
N ASP A 250 7.17 -8.87 -26.38
CA ASP A 250 8.31 -7.94 -26.27
C ASP A 250 7.93 -6.62 -25.60
N LEU A 251 6.75 -6.07 -25.91
CA LEU A 251 6.34 -4.75 -25.44
C LEU A 251 6.40 -4.64 -23.91
N GLY A 252 5.90 -5.66 -23.20
CA GLY A 252 5.95 -5.73 -21.75
C GLY A 252 7.38 -5.74 -21.19
N ARG A 253 8.35 -6.32 -21.91
CA ARG A 253 9.76 -6.33 -21.49
C ARG A 253 10.41 -4.97 -21.66
N HIS A 254 10.11 -4.28 -22.76
CA HIS A 254 10.56 -2.89 -22.95
C HIS A 254 9.98 -1.96 -21.87
N ILE A 255 8.72 -2.15 -21.48
CA ILE A 255 8.09 -1.42 -20.37
C ILE A 255 8.88 -1.61 -19.08
N VAL A 256 9.20 -2.86 -18.72
CA VAL A 256 9.98 -3.16 -17.49
C VAL A 256 11.39 -2.57 -17.58
N ASP A 257 12.07 -2.71 -18.71
CA ASP A 257 13.41 -2.14 -18.92
C ASP A 257 13.44 -0.61 -18.73
N LEU A 258 12.43 0.10 -19.23
CA LEU A 258 12.32 1.56 -19.08
C LEU A 258 11.99 1.98 -17.63
N ASN A 259 11.30 1.13 -16.87
CA ASN A 259 11.12 1.36 -15.43
C ASN A 259 12.37 1.00 -14.62
N LEU A 260 13.17 0.01 -15.04
CA LEU A 260 14.50 -0.26 -14.46
C LEU A 260 15.49 0.88 -14.75
N ALA A 261 15.34 1.52 -15.91
CA ALA A 261 16.13 2.66 -16.33
C ALA A 261 15.92 3.89 -15.43
N ARG A 262 14.64 4.23 -15.20
CA ARG A 262 14.23 5.29 -14.28
C ARG A 262 12.82 4.99 -13.76
N PRO A 263 12.68 4.42 -12.56
CA PRO A 263 11.36 4.23 -11.98
C PRO A 263 10.78 5.61 -11.60
N PRO A 264 9.45 5.80 -11.73
CA PRO A 264 8.76 6.92 -11.09
C PRO A 264 8.98 6.89 -9.57
N ASP A 265 9.19 8.05 -8.95
CA ASP A 265 9.27 8.17 -7.49
C ASP A 265 7.87 8.36 -6.87
N PHE A 266 6.90 8.80 -7.67
CA PHE A 266 5.51 8.90 -7.28
C PHE A 266 4.58 8.80 -8.50
N VAL A 267 3.37 8.31 -8.29
CA VAL A 267 2.35 8.15 -9.33
C VAL A 267 1.05 8.82 -8.89
N VAL A 268 0.44 9.57 -9.80
CA VAL A 268 -0.96 10.02 -9.69
C VAL A 268 -1.71 9.57 -10.94
N LEU A 269 -2.50 8.51 -10.81
CA LEU A 269 -3.26 7.92 -11.91
C LEU A 269 -4.56 8.72 -12.12
N ASP A 270 -4.64 9.39 -13.27
CA ASP A 270 -5.84 10.08 -13.76
C ASP A 270 -6.89 9.05 -14.16
N SER A 271 -7.80 8.81 -13.22
CA SER A 271 -8.93 7.89 -13.39
C SER A 271 -10.23 8.67 -13.48
N LEU A 272 -10.20 9.95 -13.87
CA LEU A 272 -11.43 10.75 -13.98
C LEU A 272 -12.29 10.21 -15.13
N ARG A 273 -11.63 9.83 -16.22
CA ARG A 273 -12.19 9.15 -17.39
C ARG A 273 -11.10 8.24 -17.98
N GLY A 274 -11.51 7.25 -18.76
CA GLY A 274 -10.60 6.34 -19.45
C GLY A 274 -11.26 5.71 -20.67
N VAL A 275 -10.49 5.06 -21.52
CA VAL A 275 -11.00 4.26 -22.65
C VAL A 275 -10.95 2.76 -22.33
N ILE A 276 -11.97 2.04 -22.78
CA ILE A 276 -12.18 0.62 -22.43
C ILE A 276 -11.96 -0.34 -23.61
N ASP A 277 -11.74 0.18 -24.81
CA ASP A 277 -11.59 -0.58 -26.04
C ASP A 277 -10.16 -0.53 -26.63
N GLY A 278 -9.17 -0.14 -25.81
CA GLY A 278 -7.75 -0.11 -26.15
C GLY A 278 -7.12 1.27 -25.99
N GLN A 279 -5.82 1.38 -26.24
CA GLN A 279 -5.00 2.53 -25.87
C GLN A 279 -5.35 3.84 -26.59
N PHE A 280 -5.95 3.72 -27.79
CA PHE A 280 -6.46 4.82 -28.61
C PHE A 280 -7.94 4.66 -28.97
N GLY A 281 -8.64 3.87 -28.16
CA GLY A 281 -10.02 3.46 -28.36
C GLY A 281 -11.01 4.62 -28.50
N HIS A 282 -12.22 4.29 -28.92
CA HIS A 282 -13.30 5.26 -29.14
C HIS A 282 -14.37 5.19 -28.06
N THR A 283 -14.36 4.14 -27.25
CA THR A 283 -15.34 3.88 -26.22
C THR A 283 -14.79 4.35 -24.89
N ILE A 284 -15.30 5.49 -24.44
CA ILE A 284 -15.00 6.01 -23.12
C ILE A 284 -15.77 5.21 -22.05
N THR A 285 -15.19 5.17 -20.88
CA THR A 285 -15.81 4.77 -19.64
C THR A 285 -17.06 5.63 -19.36
N ASP A 286 -18.23 4.99 -19.37
CA ASP A 286 -19.53 5.61 -19.09
C ASP A 286 -20.40 4.68 -18.20
N PRO A 287 -20.86 5.12 -17.01
CA PRO A 287 -20.55 6.39 -16.36
C PRO A 287 -19.04 6.56 -16.11
N PRO A 288 -18.51 7.79 -16.01
CA PRO A 288 -17.09 8.00 -15.74
C PRO A 288 -16.71 7.43 -14.36
N MET A 289 -15.49 6.89 -14.22
CA MET A 289 -15.01 6.41 -12.91
C MET A 289 -14.93 7.57 -11.92
N ALA A 290 -14.52 8.75 -12.37
CA ALA A 290 -14.36 9.96 -11.56
C ALA A 290 -13.42 9.76 -10.36
N LEU A 291 -12.37 8.95 -10.53
CA LEU A 291 -11.40 8.59 -9.49
C LEU A 291 -10.08 9.33 -9.67
N ILE A 292 -9.31 9.45 -8.58
CA ILE A 292 -7.86 9.63 -8.61
C ILE A 292 -7.25 8.55 -7.73
N LEU A 293 -6.20 7.89 -8.23
CA LEU A 293 -5.37 7.00 -7.43
C LEU A 293 -3.97 7.58 -7.31
N ALA A 294 -3.30 7.35 -6.18
CA ALA A 294 -1.92 7.79 -5.98
C ALA A 294 -1.12 6.86 -5.08
N GLY A 295 0.20 6.80 -5.28
CA GLY A 295 1.13 5.98 -4.50
C GLY A 295 2.58 6.23 -4.92
N SER A 296 3.54 5.88 -4.05
CA SER A 296 4.99 5.97 -4.34
C SER A 296 5.54 4.73 -5.04
N ASP A 297 4.81 3.62 -5.01
CA ASP A 297 5.17 2.37 -5.69
C ASP A 297 4.36 2.23 -7.00
N PRO A 298 5.00 2.32 -8.18
CA PRO A 298 4.30 2.22 -9.46
C PRO A 298 3.72 0.82 -9.73
N VAL A 299 4.35 -0.25 -9.23
CA VAL A 299 3.84 -1.62 -9.37
C VAL A 299 2.59 -1.81 -8.52
N ALA A 300 2.59 -1.26 -7.30
CA ALA A 300 1.41 -1.32 -6.42
C ALA A 300 0.24 -0.49 -6.98
N VAL A 301 0.51 0.70 -7.52
CA VAL A 301 -0.53 1.54 -8.16
C VAL A 301 -1.13 0.84 -9.38
N ASP A 302 -0.32 0.16 -10.19
CA ASP A 302 -0.82 -0.57 -11.36
C ASP A 302 -1.57 -1.85 -10.96
N THR A 303 -1.12 -2.55 -9.91
CA THR A 303 -1.83 -3.70 -9.31
C THR A 303 -3.23 -3.29 -8.86
N VAL A 304 -3.34 -2.21 -8.08
CA VAL A 304 -4.64 -1.68 -7.63
C VAL A 304 -5.46 -1.17 -8.82
N GLY A 305 -4.83 -0.48 -9.79
CA GLY A 305 -5.50 0.00 -10.99
C GLY A 305 -6.08 -1.13 -11.84
N ALA A 306 -5.37 -2.23 -12.01
CA ALA A 306 -5.84 -3.43 -12.71
C ALA A 306 -7.04 -4.05 -12.00
N LEU A 307 -7.02 -4.16 -10.67
CA LEU A 307 -8.14 -4.67 -9.88
C LEU A 307 -9.36 -3.75 -9.93
N VAL A 308 -9.17 -2.43 -9.91
CA VAL A 308 -10.26 -1.45 -10.13
C VAL A 308 -10.91 -1.63 -11.51
N MET A 309 -10.13 -2.02 -12.52
CA MET A 309 -10.62 -2.35 -13.88
C MET A 309 -11.19 -3.78 -13.99
N GLY A 310 -11.10 -4.59 -12.93
CA GLY A 310 -11.58 -5.97 -12.87
C GLY A 310 -10.69 -6.99 -13.57
N TYR A 311 -9.38 -6.73 -13.66
CA TYR A 311 -8.39 -7.67 -14.19
C TYR A 311 -7.55 -8.28 -13.07
N ASP A 312 -7.17 -9.55 -13.24
CA ASP A 312 -6.21 -10.23 -12.37
C ASP A 312 -4.79 -9.71 -12.67
N PRO A 313 -4.13 -9.01 -11.72
CA PRO A 313 -2.77 -8.51 -11.90
C PRO A 313 -1.77 -9.60 -12.28
N ALA A 314 -1.95 -10.83 -11.80
CA ALA A 314 -1.08 -11.96 -12.08
C ALA A 314 -1.15 -12.42 -13.55
N THR A 315 -2.13 -11.95 -14.32
CA THR A 315 -2.25 -12.25 -15.76
C THR A 315 -1.71 -11.13 -16.65
N ILE A 316 -1.26 -10.01 -16.07
CA ILE A 316 -0.65 -8.90 -16.78
C ILE A 316 0.88 -9.08 -16.76
N PRO A 317 1.51 -9.46 -17.90
CA PRO A 317 2.87 -9.99 -17.87
C PRO A 317 3.92 -9.01 -17.35
N HIS A 318 3.80 -7.74 -17.74
CA HIS A 318 4.76 -6.72 -17.34
C HIS A 318 4.67 -6.38 -15.84
N LEU A 319 3.52 -6.58 -15.19
CA LEU A 319 3.41 -6.41 -13.73
C LEU A 319 4.21 -7.49 -12.99
N ASN A 320 3.99 -8.75 -13.34
CA ASN A 320 4.75 -9.87 -12.75
C ASN A 320 6.26 -9.73 -12.97
N TRP A 321 6.65 -9.33 -14.18
CA TRP A 321 8.06 -9.11 -14.49
C TRP A 321 8.64 -7.92 -13.74
N ALA A 322 7.87 -6.84 -13.54
CA ALA A 322 8.31 -5.69 -12.77
C ALA A 322 8.51 -6.05 -11.28
N GLU A 323 7.58 -6.78 -10.67
CA GLU A 323 7.73 -7.30 -9.30
C GLU A 323 8.93 -8.25 -9.20
N GLY A 324 9.05 -9.22 -10.11
CA GLY A 324 10.18 -10.15 -10.15
C GLY A 324 11.53 -9.47 -10.38
N ALA A 325 11.52 -8.31 -11.06
CA ALA A 325 12.67 -7.43 -11.23
C ALA A 325 12.86 -6.45 -10.05
N GLY A 326 12.05 -6.53 -9.00
CA GLY A 326 12.15 -5.74 -7.76
C GLY A 326 11.83 -4.26 -7.93
N LEU A 327 10.95 -3.89 -8.88
CA LEU A 327 10.52 -2.50 -9.09
C LEU A 327 9.46 -2.02 -8.10
N GLY A 328 8.80 -2.94 -7.40
CA GLY A 328 7.72 -2.65 -6.47
C GLY A 328 6.95 -3.91 -6.07
N ALA A 329 5.84 -3.75 -5.36
CA ALA A 329 5.01 -4.83 -4.85
C ALA A 329 3.75 -5.06 -5.72
N ALA A 330 3.53 -6.30 -6.17
CA ALA A 330 2.26 -6.74 -6.75
C ALA A 330 1.48 -7.66 -5.78
N ASP A 331 2.15 -8.25 -4.79
CA ASP A 331 1.51 -8.93 -3.66
C ASP A 331 0.61 -7.97 -2.86
N VAL A 332 -0.71 -8.16 -3.02
CA VAL A 332 -1.75 -7.33 -2.40
C VAL A 332 -1.76 -7.40 -0.87
N SER A 333 -1.14 -8.43 -0.25
CA SER A 333 -0.98 -8.51 1.20
C SER A 333 -0.04 -7.42 1.74
N LEU A 334 0.81 -6.85 0.88
CA LEU A 334 1.75 -5.76 1.17
C LEU A 334 1.19 -4.37 0.80
N ILE A 335 0.03 -4.28 0.15
CA ILE A 335 -0.53 -3.01 -0.35
C ILE A 335 -1.71 -2.58 0.53
N THR A 336 -1.53 -1.56 1.36
CA THR A 336 -2.64 -0.93 2.09
C THR A 336 -3.36 0.08 1.20
N VAL A 337 -4.66 -0.12 0.99
CA VAL A 337 -5.50 0.81 0.22
C VAL A 337 -6.17 1.80 1.18
N ARG A 338 -5.95 3.10 0.97
CA ARG A 338 -6.55 4.18 1.78
C ARG A 338 -7.59 4.97 1.00
N GLY A 339 -8.60 5.49 1.70
CA GLY A 339 -9.74 6.14 1.07
C GLY A 339 -10.82 5.12 0.72
N LEU A 340 -11.19 5.01 -0.54
CA LEU A 340 -12.14 3.99 -1.00
C LEU A 340 -11.44 2.64 -1.20
N ARG A 341 -12.12 1.55 -0.84
CA ARG A 341 -11.66 0.17 -1.09
C ARG A 341 -11.91 -0.23 -2.54
N VAL A 342 -11.12 -1.17 -3.05
CA VAL A 342 -11.25 -1.66 -4.44
C VAL A 342 -12.65 -2.21 -4.69
N GLY A 343 -13.20 -3.03 -3.80
CA GLY A 343 -14.56 -3.57 -3.91
C GLY A 343 -15.66 -2.52 -4.04
N GLN A 344 -15.44 -1.29 -3.53
CA GLN A 344 -16.41 -0.19 -3.62
C GLN A 344 -16.41 0.52 -4.98
N VAL A 345 -15.29 0.50 -5.70
CA VAL A 345 -15.10 1.28 -6.93
C VAL A 345 -14.85 0.41 -8.17
N ARG A 346 -14.61 -0.90 -7.97
CA ARG A 346 -14.31 -1.83 -9.05
C ARG A 346 -15.40 -1.78 -10.11
N ARG A 347 -14.95 -1.75 -11.36
CA ARG A 347 -15.82 -1.93 -12.51
C ARG A 347 -15.10 -2.73 -13.57
N ASP A 348 -15.67 -3.86 -13.93
CA ASP A 348 -15.11 -4.75 -14.95
C ASP A 348 -15.14 -4.10 -16.33
N PHE A 349 -13.99 -3.58 -16.76
CA PHE A 349 -13.83 -3.03 -18.11
C PHE A 349 -13.86 -4.18 -19.11
N PRO A 350 -14.52 -4.08 -20.27
CA PRO A 350 -14.52 -5.15 -21.28
C PRO A 350 -13.09 -5.58 -21.60
N VAL A 351 -12.87 -6.89 -21.77
CA VAL A 351 -11.57 -7.41 -22.20
C VAL A 351 -11.12 -6.63 -23.44
N PRO A 352 -9.89 -6.07 -23.46
CA PRO A 352 -9.46 -5.26 -24.60
C PRO A 352 -9.54 -6.07 -25.90
N TYR A 353 -9.84 -5.40 -27.01
CA TYR A 353 -9.78 -6.05 -28.32
C TYR A 353 -8.34 -6.48 -28.62
N GLY A 354 -8.13 -7.76 -28.94
CA GLY A 354 -6.80 -8.31 -29.21
C GLY A 354 -6.59 -9.67 -28.54
N ASP A 355 -5.47 -10.32 -28.84
CA ASP A 355 -5.02 -11.55 -28.15
C ASP A 355 -4.41 -11.17 -26.79
N VAL A 356 -5.25 -10.70 -25.87
CA VAL A 356 -4.81 -10.15 -24.59
C VAL A 356 -4.66 -11.23 -23.53
N GLN A 357 -3.53 -11.17 -22.82
CA GLN A 357 -3.25 -12.05 -21.69
C GLN A 357 -4.03 -11.67 -20.41
N ALA A 358 -4.57 -10.45 -20.32
CA ALA A 358 -5.31 -9.98 -19.14
C ALA A 358 -6.63 -10.73 -18.94
N GLN A 359 -6.73 -11.48 -17.85
CA GLN A 359 -7.89 -12.27 -17.44
C GLN A 359 -8.66 -11.56 -16.31
N ARG A 360 -9.86 -12.06 -16.01
CA ARG A 360 -10.68 -11.52 -14.92
C ARG A 360 -10.15 -11.95 -13.57
N ALA A 361 -10.06 -10.99 -12.66
CA ALA A 361 -9.91 -11.27 -11.24
C ALA A 361 -11.19 -11.91 -10.69
N ASP A 362 -11.04 -12.76 -9.68
CA ASP A 362 -12.16 -13.19 -8.85
C ASP A 362 -12.97 -11.97 -8.36
N ALA A 363 -14.27 -12.13 -8.25
CA ALA A 363 -15.21 -11.09 -7.85
C ALA A 363 -16.06 -11.50 -6.64
N ILE A 364 -15.80 -12.68 -6.06
CA ILE A 364 -16.46 -13.14 -4.85
C ILE A 364 -15.72 -12.50 -3.67
N ALA A 365 -16.48 -11.96 -2.71
CA ALA A 365 -15.89 -11.34 -1.53
C ALA A 365 -15.64 -12.41 -0.46
N PRO A 366 -14.59 -12.26 0.38
CA PRO A 366 -14.37 -13.14 1.51
C PRO A 366 -15.50 -13.01 2.53
N ALA A 367 -15.49 -13.87 3.54
CA ALA A 367 -16.28 -13.72 4.75
C ALA A 367 -15.35 -13.41 5.93
N VAL A 368 -15.82 -12.56 6.85
CA VAL A 368 -15.11 -12.23 8.09
C VAL A 368 -16.10 -12.14 9.25
N ALA A 369 -15.67 -12.54 10.44
CA ALA A 369 -16.44 -12.34 11.67
C ALA A 369 -15.50 -12.14 12.86
N ILE A 370 -15.71 -11.06 13.61
CA ILE A 370 -15.03 -10.82 14.88
C ILE A 370 -15.60 -11.81 15.90
N GLU A 371 -14.73 -12.65 16.46
CA GLU A 371 -15.06 -13.58 17.53
C GLU A 371 -15.00 -12.90 18.89
N THR A 372 -14.01 -12.04 19.09
CA THR A 372 -13.81 -11.30 20.33
C THR A 372 -13.11 -9.96 20.07
N PRO A 373 -13.39 -8.89 20.84
CA PRO A 373 -14.37 -8.80 21.94
C PRO A 373 -15.83 -8.90 21.45
N GLY A 374 -16.69 -9.44 22.31
CA GLY A 374 -18.14 -9.42 22.07
C GLY A 374 -18.70 -8.00 22.04
N THR A 375 -19.81 -7.79 21.33
CA THR A 375 -20.48 -6.47 21.24
C THR A 375 -20.84 -5.91 22.61
N GLY A 376 -20.49 -4.65 22.87
CA GLY A 376 -20.77 -3.95 24.13
C GLY A 376 -19.84 -4.34 25.28
N SER A 377 -18.77 -5.09 25.01
CA SER A 377 -17.74 -5.37 26.02
C SER A 377 -17.06 -4.09 26.48
N VAL A 378 -16.74 -4.02 27.77
CA VAL A 378 -15.85 -2.98 28.31
C VAL A 378 -14.43 -3.53 28.23
N VAL A 379 -13.58 -3.02 27.34
CA VAL A 379 -12.21 -3.51 27.14
C VAL A 379 -11.19 -2.65 27.87
N THR A 380 -9.99 -3.19 28.09
CA THR A 380 -8.88 -2.40 28.64
C THR A 380 -8.29 -1.47 27.57
N GLY A 381 -7.31 -0.63 27.94
CA GLY A 381 -6.59 0.20 26.97
C GLY A 381 -5.74 -0.59 25.96
N GLU A 382 -5.55 -1.90 26.19
CA GLU A 382 -5.03 -2.85 25.20
C GLU A 382 -6.11 -3.92 24.99
N ALA A 383 -6.57 -4.10 23.76
CA ALA A 383 -7.62 -5.05 23.43
C ALA A 383 -7.14 -6.05 22.38
N ILE A 384 -7.25 -7.34 22.68
CA ILE A 384 -7.01 -8.39 21.68
C ILE A 384 -8.29 -8.53 20.85
N VAL A 385 -8.18 -8.31 19.55
CA VAL A 385 -9.25 -8.54 18.58
C VAL A 385 -8.89 -9.77 17.78
N TRP A 386 -9.84 -10.67 17.63
CA TRP A 386 -9.67 -11.90 16.86
C TRP A 386 -10.84 -12.07 15.91
N ALA A 387 -10.53 -12.47 14.69
CA ALA A 387 -11.49 -12.70 13.65
C ALA A 387 -11.28 -14.07 12.99
N THR A 388 -12.38 -14.63 12.49
CA THR A 388 -12.32 -15.65 11.45
C THR A 388 -12.35 -14.95 10.10
N ALA A 389 -11.64 -15.49 9.12
CA ALA A 389 -11.78 -15.08 7.73
C ALA A 389 -11.65 -16.30 6.82
N SER A 390 -12.44 -16.34 5.76
CA SER A 390 -12.44 -17.41 4.77
C SER A 390 -12.87 -16.87 3.41
N ASP A 391 -12.37 -17.50 2.35
CA ASP A 391 -12.65 -17.14 0.98
C ASP A 391 -12.73 -18.42 0.13
N ASP A 392 -13.28 -18.36 -1.09
CA ASP A 392 -13.33 -19.53 -1.98
C ASP A 392 -12.02 -19.80 -2.73
N ASP A 393 -11.11 -18.83 -2.79
CA ASP A 393 -9.72 -19.00 -3.23
C ASP A 393 -8.74 -18.84 -2.06
N ALA A 394 -8.54 -17.60 -1.60
CA ALA A 394 -7.63 -17.29 -0.51
C ALA A 394 -7.89 -15.91 0.11
N VAL A 395 -7.80 -15.83 1.44
CA VAL A 395 -7.71 -14.55 2.15
C VAL A 395 -6.26 -14.07 2.06
N SER A 396 -6.05 -12.87 1.49
CA SER A 396 -4.73 -12.25 1.38
C SER A 396 -4.29 -11.60 2.69
N LYS A 397 -5.21 -10.94 3.38
CA LYS A 397 -4.98 -10.28 4.68
C LYS A 397 -6.27 -9.94 5.40
N VAL A 398 -6.14 -9.72 6.71
CA VAL A 398 -7.13 -9.08 7.56
C VAL A 398 -6.52 -7.82 8.16
N GLU A 399 -7.20 -6.70 7.96
CA GLU A 399 -6.84 -5.41 8.55
C GLU A 399 -7.75 -5.12 9.75
N PHE A 400 -7.15 -4.72 10.87
CA PHE A 400 -7.86 -4.36 12.10
C PHE A 400 -7.81 -2.85 12.32
N TYR A 401 -8.96 -2.24 12.57
CA TYR A 401 -9.09 -0.81 12.80
C TYR A 401 -9.74 -0.52 14.16
N ALA A 402 -9.38 0.63 14.72
CA ALA A 402 -10.11 1.30 15.79
C ALA A 402 -10.71 2.58 15.20
N ASP A 403 -12.04 2.64 15.12
CA ASP A 403 -12.76 3.57 14.27
C ASP A 403 -12.17 3.56 12.84
N ASP A 404 -11.69 4.69 12.34
CA ASP A 404 -11.09 4.81 11.00
C ASP A 404 -9.55 4.60 11.00
N GLU A 405 -8.93 4.33 12.16
CA GLU A 405 -7.47 4.20 12.29
C GLU A 405 -7.01 2.75 12.15
N LEU A 406 -6.20 2.46 11.13
CA LEU A 406 -5.58 1.15 10.93
C LEU A 406 -4.59 0.85 12.06
N GLN A 407 -4.85 -0.23 12.80
CA GLN A 407 -4.03 -0.66 13.95
C GLN A 407 -3.08 -1.80 13.59
N ALA A 408 -3.52 -2.75 12.76
CA ALA A 408 -2.72 -3.92 12.40
C ALA A 408 -3.14 -4.54 11.06
N VAL A 409 -2.19 -5.21 10.41
CA VAL A 409 -2.41 -6.03 9.21
C VAL A 409 -1.90 -7.43 9.50
N VAL A 410 -2.73 -8.46 9.27
CA VAL A 410 -2.41 -9.86 9.53
C VAL A 410 -2.63 -10.68 8.26
N THR A 411 -1.58 -11.32 7.75
CA THR A 411 -1.57 -11.98 6.43
C THR A 411 -1.74 -13.50 6.50
N ALA A 412 -1.86 -14.07 7.71
CA ALA A 412 -2.05 -15.51 7.89
C ALA A 412 -2.81 -15.82 9.19
N PRO A 413 -3.60 -16.91 9.23
CA PRO A 413 -4.31 -17.31 10.43
C PRO A 413 -3.36 -17.83 11.52
N PRO A 414 -3.71 -17.67 12.81
CA PRO A 414 -4.94 -17.05 13.31
C PRO A 414 -4.95 -15.52 13.11
N TYR A 415 -6.08 -14.98 12.62
CA TYR A 415 -6.23 -13.55 12.39
C TYR A 415 -6.55 -12.84 13.69
N GLN A 416 -5.52 -12.31 14.35
CA GLN A 416 -5.64 -11.60 15.60
C GLN A 416 -4.61 -10.48 15.74
N ALA A 417 -4.98 -9.43 16.47
CA ALA A 417 -4.10 -8.32 16.79
C ALA A 417 -4.40 -7.76 18.17
N THR A 418 -3.39 -7.17 18.82
CA THR A 418 -3.59 -6.34 20.02
C THR A 418 -3.64 -4.88 19.59
N LEU A 419 -4.75 -4.22 19.86
CA LEU A 419 -5.01 -2.82 19.50
C LEU A 419 -4.73 -1.92 20.71
N ASP A 420 -4.06 -0.78 20.48
CA ASP A 420 -3.87 0.26 21.49
C ASP A 420 -5.05 1.22 21.48
N LEU A 421 -5.88 1.12 22.52
CA LEU A 421 -7.06 1.95 22.72
C LEU A 421 -6.85 2.96 23.85
N SER A 422 -5.61 3.18 24.30
CA SER A 422 -5.31 4.02 25.46
C SER A 422 -5.73 5.48 25.28
N ALA A 423 -5.76 5.99 24.04
CA ALA A 423 -6.27 7.33 23.72
C ALA A 423 -7.81 7.45 23.82
N HIS A 424 -8.52 6.32 23.79
CA HIS A 424 -9.98 6.25 23.72
C HIS A 424 -10.64 5.95 25.07
N ARG A 425 -9.89 6.01 26.19
CA ARG A 425 -10.43 5.70 27.53
C ARG A 425 -11.65 6.55 27.88
N GLY A 426 -12.70 5.87 28.37
CA GLY A 426 -14.00 6.47 28.68
C GLY A 426 -14.85 6.80 27.46
N GLN A 427 -14.50 6.26 26.30
CA GLN A 427 -15.22 6.46 25.03
C GLN A 427 -15.63 5.11 24.44
N SER A 428 -16.67 5.18 23.62
CA SER A 428 -17.08 4.07 22.75
C SER A 428 -16.22 4.10 21.49
N VAL A 429 -15.69 2.94 21.10
CA VAL A 429 -14.88 2.75 19.89
C VAL A 429 -15.50 1.64 19.06
N VAL A 430 -15.55 1.82 17.74
CA VAL A 430 -15.94 0.76 16.82
C VAL A 430 -14.69 0.03 16.34
N LEU A 431 -14.56 -1.24 16.70
CA LEU A 431 -13.49 -2.10 16.20
C LEU A 431 -13.94 -2.69 14.86
N HIS A 432 -13.09 -2.65 13.84
CA HIS A 432 -13.38 -3.27 12.55
C HIS A 432 -12.35 -4.37 12.25
N ALA A 433 -12.81 -5.45 11.63
CA ALA A 433 -11.98 -6.44 10.97
C ALA A 433 -12.40 -6.50 9.51
N VAL A 434 -11.49 -6.13 8.61
CA VAL A 434 -11.72 -6.13 7.17
C VAL A 434 -10.86 -7.22 6.54
N ALA A 435 -11.49 -8.27 6.01
CA ALA A 435 -10.79 -9.31 5.27
C ALA A 435 -10.74 -8.96 3.79
N TYR A 436 -9.61 -9.24 3.16
CA TYR A 436 -9.40 -9.08 1.72
C TYR A 436 -8.99 -10.41 1.09
N ASP A 437 -9.44 -10.66 -0.12
CA ASP A 437 -8.96 -11.76 -0.97
C ASP A 437 -7.75 -11.31 -1.82
N LEU A 438 -7.32 -12.13 -2.79
CA LEU A 438 -6.24 -11.80 -3.73
C LEU A 438 -6.64 -10.72 -4.77
N ALA A 439 -7.94 -10.48 -4.97
CA ALA A 439 -8.47 -9.46 -5.86
C ALA A 439 -8.83 -8.13 -5.15
N LEU A 440 -8.51 -8.02 -3.86
CA LEU A 440 -8.94 -6.94 -2.97
C LEU A 440 -10.48 -6.73 -2.97
N ASN A 441 -11.26 -7.79 -3.23
CA ASN A 441 -12.63 -7.85 -2.75
C ASN A 441 -12.60 -7.93 -1.22
N ASP A 442 -13.59 -7.33 -0.57
CA ASP A 442 -13.56 -7.13 0.86
C ASP A 442 -14.87 -7.52 1.55
N ALA A 443 -14.74 -7.95 2.79
CA ALA A 443 -15.83 -8.04 3.74
C ALA A 443 -15.39 -7.48 5.08
N GLU A 444 -16.36 -6.98 5.84
CA GLU A 444 -16.13 -6.28 7.10
C GLU A 444 -17.11 -6.78 8.16
N ASP A 445 -16.59 -7.04 9.36
CA ASP A 445 -17.38 -7.14 10.59
C ASP A 445 -16.90 -6.06 11.57
N SER A 446 -17.82 -5.54 12.38
CA SER A 446 -17.52 -4.49 13.34
C SER A 446 -18.18 -4.70 14.69
N ARG A 447 -17.52 -4.21 15.75
CA ARG A 447 -17.97 -4.33 17.14
C ARG A 447 -17.75 -3.02 17.88
N ALA A 448 -18.84 -2.42 18.37
CA ALA A 448 -18.75 -1.35 19.34
C ALA A 448 -18.33 -1.91 20.70
N VAL A 449 -17.29 -1.32 21.29
CA VAL A 449 -16.80 -1.59 22.64
C VAL A 449 -16.67 -0.30 23.42
N GLU A 450 -16.73 -0.40 24.74
CA GLU A 450 -16.41 0.72 25.63
C GLU A 450 -14.99 0.54 26.15
N VAL A 451 -14.19 1.60 26.18
CA VAL A 451 -12.84 1.54 26.77
C VAL A 451 -12.92 2.03 28.22
N ILE A 452 -12.33 1.28 29.15
CA ILE A 452 -12.32 1.63 30.58
C ILE A 452 -11.98 3.11 30.85
N GLU A 453 -12.73 3.75 31.74
CA GLU A 453 -12.49 5.14 32.14
C GLU A 453 -11.16 5.26 32.89
N ALA A 454 -10.44 6.37 32.70
CA ALA A 454 -9.30 6.69 33.55
C ALA A 454 -9.77 7.13 34.95
N PRO A 455 -9.06 6.78 36.03
CA PRO A 455 -9.40 7.30 37.36
C PRO A 455 -9.28 8.82 37.39
N ALA A 456 -10.17 9.47 38.15
CA ALA A 456 -10.03 10.89 38.46
C ALA A 456 -8.66 11.19 39.07
N GLN A 457 -8.13 12.40 38.79
CA GLN A 457 -6.81 12.78 39.26
C GLN A 457 -6.70 12.65 40.80
N GLY A 458 -5.69 11.93 41.27
CA GLY A 458 -5.45 11.69 42.70
C GLY A 458 -6.38 10.66 43.35
N ALA A 459 -7.26 10.01 42.58
CA ALA A 459 -8.13 8.94 43.06
C ALA A 459 -7.60 7.55 42.65
N ALA A 460 -8.06 6.53 43.38
CA ALA A 460 -7.99 5.15 42.94
C ALA A 460 -9.39 4.70 42.48
N SER A 461 -9.45 3.89 41.43
CA SER A 461 -10.67 3.27 40.93
C SER A 461 -10.54 1.75 40.91
N ILE A 462 -11.70 1.09 40.97
CA ILE A 462 -11.85 -0.31 40.58
C ILE A 462 -12.95 -0.37 39.53
N GLN A 463 -12.66 -0.98 38.39
CA GLN A 463 -13.60 -1.15 37.29
C GLN A 463 -13.56 -2.59 36.80
N THR A 464 -14.66 -3.04 36.23
CA THR A 464 -14.74 -4.33 35.55
C THR A 464 -14.46 -4.12 34.07
N ALA A 465 -13.70 -5.02 33.46
CA ALA A 465 -13.49 -5.08 32.03
C ALA A 465 -13.48 -6.54 31.55
N THR A 466 -13.43 -6.72 30.25
CA THR A 466 -13.24 -7.98 29.56
C THR A 466 -11.84 -8.00 28.97
N ILE A 467 -11.15 -9.12 29.17
CA ILE A 467 -9.94 -9.45 28.40
C ILE A 467 -10.11 -10.84 27.81
N SER A 468 -9.64 -11.00 26.59
CA SER A 468 -9.71 -12.28 25.89
C SER A 468 -8.32 -12.89 25.88
N ILE A 469 -8.19 -14.10 26.40
CA ILE A 469 -6.88 -14.78 26.52
C ILE A 469 -7.03 -16.17 25.90
N PRO A 470 -6.14 -16.55 24.96
CA PRO A 470 -6.06 -17.93 24.50
C PRO A 470 -5.98 -18.88 25.69
N THR A 471 -6.88 -19.86 25.75
CA THR A 471 -7.00 -20.77 26.89
C THR A 471 -7.18 -22.19 26.39
N TYR A 472 -6.35 -23.10 26.87
CA TYR A 472 -6.54 -24.53 26.59
C TYR A 472 -7.75 -25.05 27.39
N PRO A 473 -8.69 -25.79 26.77
CA PRO A 473 -9.88 -26.26 27.46
C PRO A 473 -9.53 -27.36 28.48
N TYR A 474 -9.53 -27.03 29.77
CA TYR A 474 -9.17 -27.98 30.85
C TYR A 474 -10.36 -28.41 31.70
N ALA A 475 -11.45 -27.63 31.72
CA ALA A 475 -12.53 -27.79 32.70
C ALA A 475 -13.25 -29.15 32.63
N ALA A 476 -13.36 -29.74 31.44
CA ALA A 476 -14.00 -31.05 31.24
C ALA A 476 -13.20 -32.23 31.84
N PHE A 477 -11.92 -32.02 32.14
CA PHE A 477 -11.00 -33.03 32.67
C PHE A 477 -10.73 -32.84 34.17
N LEU A 478 -11.45 -31.93 34.82
CA LEU A 478 -11.36 -31.71 36.25
C LEU A 478 -12.29 -32.67 37.00
N HIS A 479 -11.72 -33.39 37.95
CA HIS A 479 -12.44 -34.34 38.80
C HIS A 479 -12.27 -34.00 40.27
N ASP A 480 -13.29 -34.28 41.06
CA ASP A 480 -13.22 -34.15 42.51
C ASP A 480 -12.50 -35.37 43.11
N GLY A 481 -11.50 -35.10 43.93
CA GLY A 481 -10.84 -36.05 44.82
C GLY A 481 -11.13 -35.72 46.28
N THR A 482 -10.97 -36.70 47.17
CA THR A 482 -11.09 -36.49 48.62
C THR A 482 -9.81 -36.93 49.29
N ASP A 483 -9.28 -36.05 50.14
CA ASP A 483 -8.20 -36.41 51.06
C ASP A 483 -8.84 -36.95 52.36
N PRO A 484 -8.70 -38.26 52.65
CA PRO A 484 -9.34 -38.88 53.80
C PRO A 484 -8.69 -38.47 55.14
N ASP A 485 -7.44 -38.00 55.13
CA ASP A 485 -6.70 -37.64 56.33
C ASP A 485 -7.11 -36.25 56.83
N TYR A 486 -7.41 -35.34 55.89
CA TYR A 486 -7.83 -33.97 56.20
C TYR A 486 -9.32 -33.71 55.97
N ASN A 487 -10.06 -34.69 55.43
CA ASN A 487 -11.48 -34.59 55.06
C ASN A 487 -11.77 -33.35 54.19
N ILE A 488 -10.89 -33.09 53.22
CA ILE A 488 -11.00 -32.00 52.25
C ILE A 488 -11.29 -32.57 50.86
N THR A 489 -12.20 -31.91 50.14
CA THR A 489 -12.42 -32.16 48.71
C THR A 489 -11.51 -31.22 47.93
N TYR A 490 -10.79 -31.76 46.95
CA TYR A 490 -9.93 -31.00 46.04
C TYR A 490 -10.22 -31.39 44.59
N ARG A 491 -9.88 -30.51 43.64
CA ARG A 491 -9.95 -30.83 42.22
C ARG A 491 -8.58 -31.27 41.72
N TYR A 492 -8.53 -32.34 40.93
CA TYR A 492 -7.37 -32.75 40.16
C TYR A 492 -7.71 -32.80 38.67
N LEU A 493 -6.70 -32.70 37.81
CA LEU A 493 -6.84 -32.84 36.37
C LEU A 493 -6.49 -34.29 35.98
N ASP A 494 -7.35 -34.95 35.20
CA ASP A 494 -7.01 -36.21 34.54
C ASP A 494 -6.10 -35.92 33.34
N TRP A 495 -4.79 -36.07 33.55
CA TRP A 495 -3.78 -35.76 32.54
C TRP A 495 -3.83 -36.70 31.34
N ASP A 496 -4.07 -37.99 31.56
CA ASP A 496 -4.14 -38.97 30.48
C ASP A 496 -5.30 -38.61 29.54
N ALA A 497 -6.50 -38.38 30.10
CA ALA A 497 -7.67 -37.97 29.32
C ALA A 497 -7.50 -36.60 28.64
N TYR A 498 -6.85 -35.65 29.32
CA TYR A 498 -6.58 -34.32 28.77
C TYR A 498 -5.60 -34.37 27.60
N GLU A 499 -4.47 -35.08 27.74
CA GLU A 499 -3.47 -35.20 26.68
C GLU A 499 -4.00 -36.01 25.49
N ASP A 500 -4.75 -37.09 25.75
CA ASP A 500 -5.41 -37.89 24.70
C ASP A 500 -6.41 -37.08 23.88
N SER A 501 -6.96 -35.99 24.44
CA SER A 501 -7.86 -35.09 23.71
C SER A 501 -7.17 -34.16 22.70
N ASN A 502 -5.82 -34.11 22.72
CA ASN A 502 -5.00 -33.21 21.91
C ASN A 502 -5.51 -31.76 21.90
N PRO A 503 -5.55 -31.10 23.07
CA PRO A 503 -6.25 -29.84 23.25
C PRO A 503 -5.50 -28.72 22.51
N THR A 504 -6.24 -27.91 21.77
CA THR A 504 -5.75 -26.66 21.17
C THR A 504 -6.34 -25.47 21.93
N PRO A 505 -5.59 -24.36 22.09
CA PRO A 505 -6.12 -23.19 22.76
C PRO A 505 -7.27 -22.59 21.94
N SER A 506 -8.35 -22.22 22.62
CA SER A 506 -9.41 -21.37 22.07
C SER A 506 -9.44 -20.07 22.84
N LEU A 507 -9.89 -18.99 22.23
CA LEU A 507 -10.12 -17.77 22.99
C LEU A 507 -11.18 -17.98 24.07
N GLN A 508 -10.90 -17.39 25.23
CA GLN A 508 -11.84 -17.30 26.31
C GLN A 508 -11.84 -15.86 26.84
N ASP A 509 -13.02 -15.28 26.89
CA ASP A 509 -13.25 -14.00 27.53
C ASP A 509 -13.27 -14.19 29.05
N TYR A 510 -12.52 -13.33 29.75
CA TYR A 510 -12.47 -13.28 31.19
C TYR A 510 -12.94 -11.92 31.68
N THR A 511 -13.81 -11.94 32.68
CA THR A 511 -14.10 -10.75 33.47
C THR A 511 -12.88 -10.43 34.33
N VAL A 512 -12.31 -9.24 34.18
CA VAL A 512 -11.21 -8.74 35.00
C VAL A 512 -11.64 -7.60 35.91
N LEU A 513 -10.95 -7.47 37.04
CA LEU A 513 -11.00 -6.27 37.86
C LEU A 513 -9.73 -5.46 37.61
N VAL A 514 -9.91 -4.23 37.13
CA VAL A 514 -8.82 -3.27 36.90
C VAL A 514 -8.80 -2.29 38.06
N LEU A 515 -7.77 -2.38 38.90
CA LEU A 515 -7.52 -1.44 39.98
C LEU A 515 -6.48 -0.43 39.48
N GLU A 516 -6.84 0.85 39.45
CA GLU A 516 -5.97 1.87 38.87
C GLU A 516 -5.89 3.11 39.75
N ASN A 517 -4.69 3.72 39.84
CA ASN A 517 -4.48 5.04 40.40
C ASN A 517 -3.52 5.86 39.52
N SER A 518 -2.92 6.93 40.07
CA SER A 518 -1.99 7.78 39.33
C SER A 518 -0.66 7.10 38.93
N TYR A 519 -0.29 5.99 39.55
CA TYR A 519 1.02 5.33 39.40
C TYR A 519 0.94 3.88 38.93
N LEU A 520 -0.07 3.13 39.36
CA LEU A 520 -0.19 1.70 39.12
C LEU A 520 -1.55 1.38 38.49
N ARG A 521 -1.53 0.38 37.60
CA ARG A 521 -2.70 -0.32 37.09
C ARG A 521 -2.49 -1.82 37.32
N VAL A 522 -3.40 -2.46 38.04
CA VAL A 522 -3.35 -3.89 38.37
C VAL A 522 -4.58 -4.56 37.79
N THR A 523 -4.37 -5.56 36.94
CA THR A 523 -5.43 -6.36 36.31
C THR A 523 -5.53 -7.71 37.03
N LEU A 524 -6.67 -7.99 37.63
CA LEU A 524 -6.94 -9.24 38.34
C LEU A 524 -7.89 -10.12 37.53
N LEU A 525 -7.72 -11.45 37.62
CA LEU A 525 -8.61 -12.47 37.04
C LEU A 525 -9.40 -13.18 38.16
N PRO A 526 -10.57 -12.66 38.59
CA PRO A 526 -11.42 -13.30 39.58
C PRO A 526 -11.75 -14.76 39.28
N GLU A 527 -12.07 -15.06 38.02
CA GLU A 527 -12.46 -16.40 37.56
C GLU A 527 -11.32 -17.42 37.69
N LEU A 528 -10.07 -16.96 37.68
CA LEU A 528 -8.88 -17.80 37.88
C LEU A 528 -8.34 -17.73 39.31
N GLY A 529 -9.20 -17.47 40.29
CA GLY A 529 -8.85 -17.42 41.71
C GLY A 529 -8.26 -16.08 42.17
N GLY A 530 -8.53 -14.99 41.44
CA GLY A 530 -8.08 -13.64 41.79
C GLY A 530 -6.60 -13.37 41.47
N ARG A 531 -6.03 -14.10 40.50
CA ARG A 531 -4.63 -13.93 40.09
C ARG A 531 -4.38 -12.54 39.54
N ILE A 532 -3.20 -12.00 39.82
CA ILE A 532 -2.72 -10.77 39.18
C ILE A 532 -2.19 -11.18 37.80
N TYR A 533 -2.83 -10.66 36.75
CA TYR A 533 -2.45 -10.93 35.37
C TYR A 533 -1.47 -9.89 34.81
N GLN A 534 -1.62 -8.63 35.22
CA GLN A 534 -0.73 -7.54 34.85
C GLN A 534 -0.60 -6.56 36.01
N MET A 535 0.58 -5.93 36.13
CA MET A 535 0.84 -4.81 37.03
C MET A 535 1.68 -3.76 36.31
N VAL A 536 1.04 -2.75 35.75
CA VAL A 536 1.70 -1.71 34.95
C VAL A 536 2.09 -0.51 35.82
N PHE A 537 3.37 -0.15 35.80
CA PHE A 537 3.87 1.10 36.38
C PHE A 537 3.76 2.23 35.36
N LYS A 538 2.69 3.01 35.49
CA LYS A 538 2.26 4.05 34.53
C LYS A 538 3.34 5.05 34.12
N PRO A 539 4.22 5.55 35.02
CA PRO A 539 5.28 6.48 34.62
C PRO A 539 6.27 5.93 33.60
N THR A 540 6.38 4.60 33.49
CA THR A 540 7.28 3.93 32.54
C THR A 540 6.55 3.12 31.47
N GLY A 541 5.27 2.82 31.68
CA GLY A 541 4.49 1.89 30.86
C GLY A 541 4.87 0.41 31.05
N HIS A 542 5.85 0.11 31.89
CA HIS A 542 6.38 -1.25 32.08
C HIS A 542 5.41 -2.13 32.87
N ASN A 543 5.22 -3.38 32.42
CA ASN A 543 4.55 -4.42 33.20
C ASN A 543 5.57 -5.06 34.16
N GLU A 544 5.33 -4.89 35.46
CA GLU A 544 6.23 -5.34 36.54
C GLU A 544 6.17 -6.85 36.79
N LEU A 545 5.24 -7.55 36.15
CA LEU A 545 5.08 -9.00 36.22
C LEU A 545 5.28 -9.61 34.83
N TYR A 546 5.61 -10.91 34.82
CA TYR A 546 5.48 -11.69 33.62
C TYR A 546 3.99 -11.72 33.21
N GLN A 547 3.71 -11.95 31.93
CA GLN A 547 2.35 -12.07 31.45
C GLN A 547 2.28 -13.26 30.51
N ASN A 548 1.58 -14.30 30.94
CA ASN A 548 1.28 -15.43 30.07
C ASN A 548 0.42 -14.96 28.87
N SER A 549 0.89 -15.22 27.65
CA SER A 549 0.12 -15.00 26.42
C SER A 549 -0.95 -16.07 26.16
N VAL A 550 -0.93 -17.16 26.94
CA VAL A 550 -1.88 -18.28 26.85
C VAL A 550 -2.06 -18.91 28.24
N ILE A 551 -3.31 -19.24 28.59
CA ILE A 551 -3.65 -19.97 29.80
C ILE A 551 -3.64 -21.45 29.51
N LYS A 552 -2.83 -22.21 30.24
CA LYS A 552 -2.80 -23.68 30.15
C LYS A 552 -2.59 -24.33 31.51
N PRO A 553 -3.13 -25.54 31.73
CA PRO A 553 -2.77 -26.33 32.89
C PRO A 553 -1.29 -26.73 32.82
N THR A 554 -0.68 -26.90 33.99
CA THR A 554 0.71 -27.33 34.18
C THR A 554 0.77 -28.34 35.32
N HIS A 555 1.73 -29.27 35.33
CA HIS A 555 1.92 -30.25 36.42
C HIS A 555 2.39 -29.65 37.76
N TRP A 556 2.29 -28.34 37.95
CA TRP A 556 2.63 -27.70 39.22
C TRP A 556 1.48 -27.84 40.21
N GLY A 557 1.81 -28.08 41.48
CA GLY A 557 0.83 -28.17 42.55
C GLY A 557 1.37 -28.89 43.79
N PRO A 558 0.57 -28.94 44.87
CA PRO A 558 0.94 -29.60 46.13
C PRO A 558 0.52 -31.08 46.23
N LEU A 559 -0.18 -31.62 45.23
CA LEU A 559 -0.62 -33.01 45.12
C LEU A 559 0.51 -33.94 44.63
N ASP A 560 0.22 -35.23 44.47
CA ASP A 560 1.11 -36.17 43.77
C ASP A 560 1.30 -35.75 42.30
N SER A 561 2.44 -36.09 41.70
CA SER A 561 2.86 -35.58 40.39
C SER A 561 1.88 -35.86 39.26
N ASP A 562 1.17 -36.99 39.32
CA ASP A 562 0.16 -37.45 38.37
C ASP A 562 -1.22 -36.77 38.55
N LYS A 563 -1.46 -36.10 39.68
CA LYS A 563 -2.71 -35.38 39.98
C LYS A 563 -2.52 -33.87 40.10
N ASN A 564 -1.27 -33.42 40.14
CA ASN A 564 -0.94 -32.01 40.22
C ASN A 564 -1.41 -31.26 39.00
N TRP A 565 -2.08 -30.14 39.24
CA TRP A 565 -2.37 -29.20 38.19
C TRP A 565 -2.48 -27.78 38.73
N TRP A 566 -2.06 -26.82 37.92
CA TRP A 566 -2.19 -25.40 38.19
C TRP A 566 -2.23 -24.63 36.87
N LEU A 567 -3.06 -23.59 36.77
CA LEU A 567 -3.11 -22.71 35.60
C LEU A 567 -1.97 -21.70 35.63
N ALA A 568 -1.10 -21.76 34.63
CA ALA A 568 -0.11 -20.70 34.41
C ALA A 568 -0.85 -19.43 33.96
N ALA A 569 -1.02 -18.51 34.91
CA ALA A 569 -1.69 -17.23 34.71
C ALA A 569 -1.05 -16.19 35.64
N GLY A 570 -0.19 -15.34 35.06
CA GLY A 570 0.39 -14.14 35.66
C GLY A 570 1.86 -13.94 35.35
#